data_AF-A0A2E6ZH42-F1
#
_entry.id   AF-A0A2E6ZH42-F1
#
_cell.length_a   1.000
_cell.length_b   1.000
_cell.length_c   1.000
_cell.angle_alpha   90.00
_cell.angle_beta   90.00
_cell.angle_gamma   90.00
#
_symmetry.space_group_name_H-M   'P 1'
#
loop_
_entity.id
_entity.type
_entity.pdbx_description
1 polymer ?
#
loop_
_entity_poly.entity_id
_entity_poly.type
_entity_poly.pdbx_seq_one_letter_code
_entity_poly.pdbx_strand_id
1 'polypeptide(L)'
;MNRLVAICMPGGQQYVEAIQRVWDQGDAVLPIDQRLPRDAQKQVIEHMGASEVISPSGGSSTKGRPVEPGDALVVATSGSTGEPKGVVLTHEALVANAEATNAFLEVSHGVDKWLACLPLSHVGGFSVVVRALHSAIPVEVHDGFDADAVMTAAREGATLVSLVPTALNRIDASLFRRILLGGSAVPKERPENVIATYGMTETGSGIVYNGHPLQGVELRVVRDEVQIRCPMLFRCYRNGGDPFTKDGWYPSGDSGSLSSEGVLSVYGRMGDMIITGGENVWPVAVERSLEKVTHVQECAVVGRPDPEWGEVVVAVVVAGAQRPSLEAMREAVKESLPAFCAPRSVEYVEKLPRTALGKIQRHLL
;
A
#
# COMPACT_ATOMS: atom_id res chain seq x y z
N MET A 1 25.39 19.25 3.56
CA MET A 1 24.88 18.01 2.94
C MET A 1 23.50 17.77 3.50
N ASN A 2 22.52 17.46 2.65
CA ASN A 2 21.15 17.20 3.07
C ASN A 2 21.10 15.90 3.89
N ARG A 3 20.31 15.92 4.96
CA ARG A 3 20.20 14.85 5.95
C ARG A 3 18.97 14.00 5.68
N LEU A 4 19.02 12.74 6.12
CA LEU A 4 17.82 11.95 6.34
C LEU A 4 17.43 12.06 7.81
N VAL A 5 16.23 12.54 8.09
CA VAL A 5 15.72 12.80 9.44
C VAL A 5 14.59 11.83 9.76
N ALA A 6 14.81 10.96 10.74
CA ALA A 6 13.81 10.01 11.22
C ALA A 6 12.78 10.71 12.13
N ILE A 7 11.51 10.55 11.81
CA ILE A 7 10.41 11.08 12.62
C ILE A 7 9.83 9.93 13.47
N CYS A 8 10.16 9.96 14.76
CA CYS A 8 9.81 8.96 15.77
C CYS A 8 8.78 9.51 16.77
N MET A 9 7.61 9.90 16.28
CA MET A 9 6.53 10.46 17.10
C MET A 9 5.16 10.03 16.56
N PRO A 10 4.11 10.03 17.40
CA PRO A 10 2.75 9.72 16.98
C PRO A 10 2.21 10.74 15.96
N GLY A 11 1.17 10.34 15.22
CA GLY A 11 0.44 11.24 14.33
C GLY A 11 -0.22 12.40 15.07
N GLY A 12 -0.24 13.59 14.46
CA GLY A 12 -0.85 14.79 15.03
C GLY A 12 -0.22 16.07 14.49
N GLN A 13 -0.58 17.22 15.06
CA GLN A 13 -0.09 18.52 14.60
C GLN A 13 1.44 18.65 14.68
N GLN A 14 2.05 18.22 15.79
CA GLN A 14 3.51 18.25 15.96
C GLN A 14 4.25 17.42 14.90
N TYR A 15 3.63 16.34 14.41
CA TYR A 15 4.18 15.51 13.34
C TYR A 15 4.24 16.30 12.02
N VAL A 16 3.19 17.03 11.69
CA VAL A 16 3.12 17.89 10.48
C VAL A 16 4.14 19.03 10.56
N GLU A 17 4.22 19.70 11.70
CA GLU A 17 5.20 20.77 11.95
C GLU A 17 6.65 20.25 11.85
N ALA A 18 6.90 19.02 12.32
CA ALA A 18 8.22 18.39 12.19
C ALA A 18 8.58 18.10 10.73
N ILE A 19 7.63 17.60 9.92
CA ILE A 19 7.84 17.38 8.48
C ILE A 19 8.19 18.69 7.77
N GLN A 20 7.38 19.74 7.98
CA GLN A 20 7.60 21.03 7.34
C GLN A 20 8.99 21.57 7.68
N ARG A 21 9.38 21.53 8.97
CA ARG A 21 10.71 21.98 9.40
C ARG A 21 11.85 21.23 8.72
N VAL A 22 11.71 19.91 8.55
CA VAL A 22 12.71 19.08 7.86
C VAL A 22 12.81 19.48 6.38
N TRP A 23 11.68 19.63 5.71
CA TRP A 23 11.64 20.05 4.31
C TRP A 23 12.14 21.48 4.08
N ASP A 24 11.83 22.42 4.97
CA ASP A 24 12.32 23.81 4.91
C ASP A 24 13.85 23.90 5.03
N GLN A 25 14.47 22.90 5.68
CA GLN A 25 15.93 22.77 5.79
C GLN A 25 16.54 22.06 4.56
N GLY A 26 15.71 21.61 3.61
CA GLY A 26 16.09 20.83 2.44
C GLY A 26 16.41 19.37 2.77
N ASP A 27 16.05 18.88 3.95
CA ASP A 27 16.32 17.51 4.38
C ASP A 27 15.16 16.57 4.01
N ALA A 28 15.44 15.26 3.98
CA ALA A 28 14.43 14.24 3.70
C ALA A 28 13.88 13.64 4.99
N VAL A 29 12.60 13.26 4.96
CA VAL A 29 11.90 12.61 6.07
C VAL A 29 12.01 11.08 5.97
N LEU A 30 12.22 10.41 7.09
CA LEU A 30 12.04 8.97 7.27
C LEU A 30 10.97 8.74 8.35
N PRO A 31 9.71 8.41 8.00
CA PRO A 31 8.68 8.20 9.00
C PRO A 31 8.84 6.81 9.64
N ILE A 32 8.93 6.76 10.97
CA ILE A 32 9.13 5.51 11.71
C ILE A 32 7.80 5.00 12.26
N ASP A 33 7.54 3.71 12.08
CA ASP A 33 6.33 3.07 12.59
C ASP A 33 6.39 2.95 14.11
N GLN A 34 5.50 3.66 14.80
CA GLN A 34 5.45 3.70 16.26
C GLN A 34 4.97 2.38 16.90
N ARG A 35 4.39 1.47 16.10
CA ARG A 35 3.97 0.13 16.55
C ARG A 35 5.13 -0.85 16.64
N LEU A 36 6.27 -0.54 16.00
CA LEU A 36 7.46 -1.37 16.10
C LEU A 36 8.07 -1.27 17.51
N PRO A 37 8.61 -2.36 18.07
CA PRO A 37 9.46 -2.30 19.25
C PRO A 37 10.62 -1.31 19.06
N ARG A 38 11.09 -0.69 20.14
CA ARG A 38 12.14 0.34 20.08
C ARG A 38 13.42 -0.13 19.37
N ASP A 39 13.81 -1.38 19.55
CA ASP A 39 15.00 -1.91 18.88
C ASP A 39 14.79 -2.13 17.38
N ALA A 40 13.58 -2.53 16.96
CA ALA A 40 13.23 -2.59 15.53
C ALA A 40 13.16 -1.19 14.91
N GLN A 41 12.67 -0.17 15.63
CA GLN A 41 12.74 1.22 15.17
C GLN A 41 14.20 1.65 14.94
N LYS A 42 15.11 1.38 15.90
CA LYS A 42 16.55 1.69 15.76
C LYS A 42 17.17 0.99 14.56
N GLN A 43 16.88 -0.30 14.37
CA GLN A 43 17.38 -1.06 13.23
C GLN A 43 16.95 -0.44 11.89
N VAL A 44 15.70 0.02 11.76
CA VAL A 44 15.25 0.71 10.55
C VAL A 44 16.00 2.04 10.36
N ILE A 45 16.16 2.83 11.42
CA ILE A 45 16.88 4.12 11.38
C ILE A 45 18.33 3.93 10.94
N GLU A 46 19.03 2.95 11.53
CA GLU A 46 20.42 2.61 11.21
C GLU A 46 20.55 2.08 9.78
N HIS A 47 19.68 1.16 9.37
CA HIS A 47 19.70 0.57 8.03
C HIS A 47 19.42 1.59 6.91
N MET A 48 18.47 2.50 7.14
CA MET A 48 18.21 3.60 6.21
C MET A 48 19.32 4.67 6.25
N GLY A 49 20.06 4.73 7.36
CA GLY A 49 21.17 5.66 7.58
C GLY A 49 20.69 7.07 7.84
N ALA A 50 19.63 7.24 8.64
CA ALA A 50 19.20 8.56 9.10
C ALA A 50 20.26 9.16 10.02
N SER A 51 20.57 10.45 9.87
CA SER A 51 21.59 11.16 10.67
C SER A 51 21.00 11.92 11.85
N GLU A 52 19.67 12.03 11.89
CA GLU A 52 18.94 12.69 12.97
C GLU A 52 17.65 11.93 13.26
N VAL A 53 17.24 11.95 14.53
CA VAL A 53 15.98 11.38 15.00
C VAL A 53 15.24 12.45 15.78
N ILE A 54 14.03 12.78 15.36
CA ILE A 54 13.12 13.68 16.08
C ILE A 54 12.07 12.84 16.81
N SER A 55 11.91 13.11 18.10
CA SER A 55 10.92 12.46 18.97
C SER A 55 10.16 13.51 19.79
N PRO A 56 9.06 13.16 20.49
CA PRO A 56 8.38 14.09 21.39
C PRO A 56 9.29 14.68 22.49
N SER A 57 10.33 13.94 22.89
CA SER A 57 11.32 14.37 23.88
C SER A 57 12.44 15.25 23.31
N GLY A 58 12.47 15.50 22.00
CA GLY A 58 13.49 16.29 21.32
C GLY A 58 14.22 15.54 20.20
N GLY A 59 15.20 16.23 19.60
CA GLY A 59 16.05 15.71 18.52
C GLY A 59 17.35 15.10 19.04
N SER A 60 17.85 14.07 18.36
CA SER A 60 19.17 13.50 18.60
C SER A 60 19.89 13.20 17.27
N SER A 61 21.19 13.40 17.23
CA SER A 61 22.02 13.08 16.06
C SER A 61 22.61 11.68 16.17
N THR A 62 22.79 11.01 15.03
CA THR A 62 23.45 9.71 14.92
C THR A 62 24.32 9.63 13.67
N LYS A 63 25.11 8.56 13.53
CA LYS A 63 25.89 8.32 12.31
C LYS A 63 24.96 7.88 11.19
N GLY A 64 24.71 8.78 10.25
CA GLY A 64 23.91 8.52 9.05
C GLY A 64 24.70 8.74 7.76
N ARG A 65 24.00 8.62 6.63
CA ARG A 65 24.50 8.96 5.29
C ARG A 65 23.63 10.04 4.66
N PRO A 66 24.19 10.96 3.87
CA PRO A 66 23.46 12.09 3.30
C PRO A 66 22.45 11.63 2.24
N VAL A 67 21.41 12.43 2.02
CA VAL A 67 20.50 12.32 0.88
C VAL A 67 20.92 13.28 -0.23
N GLU A 68 20.38 13.08 -1.43
CA GLU A 68 20.63 13.97 -2.54
C GLU A 68 19.75 15.22 -2.45
N PRO A 69 20.18 16.38 -2.99
CA PRO A 69 19.32 17.54 -3.10
C PRO A 69 18.01 17.21 -3.81
N GLY A 70 16.88 17.61 -3.22
CA GLY A 70 15.54 17.35 -3.76
C GLY A 70 14.89 16.04 -3.27
N ASP A 71 15.63 15.14 -2.60
CA ASP A 71 15.03 14.02 -1.88
C ASP A 71 14.13 14.55 -0.74
N ALA A 72 12.88 14.09 -0.69
CA ALA A 72 11.89 14.57 0.27
C ALA A 72 11.52 13.51 1.31
N LEU A 73 11.47 12.25 0.89
CA LEU A 73 10.90 11.16 1.68
C LEU A 73 11.65 9.85 1.39
N VAL A 74 12.01 9.13 2.44
CA VAL A 74 12.44 7.74 2.36
C VAL A 74 11.44 6.88 3.12
N VAL A 75 10.80 5.92 2.43
CA VAL A 75 9.88 4.96 3.06
C VAL A 75 10.52 3.59 3.11
N ALA A 76 10.56 2.99 4.31
CA ALA A 76 10.98 1.61 4.47
C ALA A 76 9.87 0.65 3.98
N THR A 77 10.23 -0.26 3.09
CA THR A 77 9.36 -1.32 2.58
C THR A 77 9.90 -2.68 2.98
N SER A 78 9.04 -3.64 3.28
CA SER A 78 9.43 -5.04 3.43
C SER A 78 9.79 -5.57 2.04
N GLY A 79 11.08 -5.62 1.70
CA GLY A 79 11.53 -6.20 0.43
C GLY A 79 11.13 -7.67 0.33
N SER A 80 10.96 -8.18 -0.89
CA SER A 80 10.70 -9.62 -1.14
C SER A 80 11.82 -10.53 -0.63
N THR A 81 13.01 -9.98 -0.40
CA THR A 81 14.20 -10.67 0.12
C THR A 81 14.28 -10.69 1.65
N GLY A 82 13.29 -10.14 2.37
CA GLY A 82 13.27 -10.05 3.83
C GLY A 82 13.99 -8.83 4.42
N GLU A 83 14.98 -8.27 3.71
CA GLU A 83 15.62 -7.01 4.11
C GLU A 83 14.81 -5.77 3.67
N PRO A 84 14.62 -4.77 4.55
CA PRO A 84 13.91 -3.56 4.18
C PRO A 84 14.61 -2.76 3.07
N LYS A 85 13.88 -2.35 2.05
CA LYS A 85 14.37 -1.39 1.03
C LYS A 85 13.85 0.00 1.38
N GLY A 86 14.70 1.02 1.25
CA GLY A 86 14.30 2.42 1.37
C GLY A 86 13.92 2.99 0.01
N VAL A 87 12.66 3.31 -0.22
CA VAL A 87 12.20 3.97 -1.45
C VAL A 87 12.44 5.47 -1.30
N VAL A 88 13.24 6.07 -2.20
CA VAL A 88 13.57 7.50 -2.15
C VAL A 88 12.68 8.28 -3.11
N LEU A 89 11.80 9.13 -2.57
CA LEU A 89 10.90 10.01 -3.32
C LEU A 89 11.38 11.45 -3.24
N THR A 90 11.37 12.14 -4.38
CA THR A 90 11.74 13.56 -4.48
C THR A 90 10.55 14.47 -4.17
N HIS A 91 10.82 15.74 -3.87
CA HIS A 91 9.78 16.75 -3.74
C HIS A 91 8.94 16.85 -5.02
N GLU A 92 9.58 16.82 -6.19
CA GLU A 92 8.89 16.86 -7.49
C GLU A 92 7.94 15.68 -7.67
N ALA A 93 8.36 14.46 -7.33
CA ALA A 93 7.52 13.28 -7.43
C ALA A 93 6.31 13.34 -6.48
N LEU A 94 6.52 13.83 -5.26
CA LEU A 94 5.45 14.02 -4.27
C LEU A 94 4.45 15.11 -4.68
N VAL A 95 4.93 16.22 -5.23
CA VAL A 95 4.09 17.31 -5.79
C VAL A 95 3.28 16.79 -6.97
N ALA A 96 3.92 16.12 -7.93
CA ALA A 96 3.22 15.57 -9.09
C ALA A 96 2.11 14.59 -8.69
N ASN A 97 2.35 13.76 -7.67
CA ASN A 97 1.33 12.87 -7.13
C ASN A 97 0.18 13.63 -6.45
N ALA A 98 0.52 14.67 -5.66
CA ALA A 98 -0.45 15.49 -4.97
C ALA A 98 -1.38 16.23 -5.94
N GLU A 99 -0.81 16.88 -6.95
CA GLU A 99 -1.53 17.61 -7.98
C GLU A 99 -2.44 16.69 -8.79
N ALA A 100 -1.92 15.57 -9.29
CA ALA A 100 -2.72 14.62 -10.07
C ALA A 100 -3.89 14.03 -9.27
N THR A 101 -3.66 13.74 -7.97
CA THR A 101 -4.71 13.24 -7.08
C THR A 101 -5.77 14.31 -6.80
N ASN A 102 -5.35 15.52 -6.43
CA ASN A 102 -6.27 16.60 -6.07
C ASN A 102 -7.06 17.09 -7.29
N ALA A 103 -6.46 17.07 -8.48
CA ALA A 103 -7.15 17.34 -9.74
C ALA A 103 -8.23 16.29 -10.03
N PHE A 104 -7.90 15.00 -9.93
CA PHE A 104 -8.87 13.91 -10.12
C PHE A 104 -10.05 14.00 -9.13
N LEU A 105 -9.75 14.35 -7.88
CA LEU A 105 -10.76 14.48 -6.83
C LEU A 105 -11.54 15.80 -6.88
N GLU A 106 -11.16 16.73 -7.77
CA GLU A 106 -11.72 18.08 -7.86
C GLU A 106 -11.69 18.78 -6.49
N VAL A 107 -10.52 18.79 -5.84
CA VAL A 107 -10.36 19.34 -4.50
C VAL A 107 -10.55 20.86 -4.52
N SER A 108 -11.39 21.37 -3.62
CA SER A 108 -11.75 22.79 -3.55
C SER A 108 -11.29 23.43 -2.25
N HIS A 109 -10.58 24.57 -2.36
CA HIS A 109 -10.16 25.37 -1.21
C HIS A 109 -11.36 25.92 -0.42
N GLY A 110 -11.29 25.88 0.91
CA GLY A 110 -12.35 26.35 1.80
C GLY A 110 -13.56 25.40 1.91
N VAL A 111 -13.60 24.33 1.11
CA VAL A 111 -14.61 23.27 1.20
C VAL A 111 -13.97 21.98 1.72
N ASP A 112 -12.86 21.58 1.10
CA ASP A 112 -12.25 20.29 1.41
C ASP A 112 -11.27 20.34 2.58
N LYS A 113 -11.27 19.27 3.36
CA LYS A 113 -10.31 18.99 4.42
C LYS A 113 -9.95 17.50 4.38
N TRP A 114 -8.65 17.22 4.34
CA TRP A 114 -8.11 15.87 4.39
C TRP A 114 -8.09 15.32 5.81
N LEU A 115 -8.33 14.02 5.94
CA LEU A 115 -8.10 13.24 7.16
C LEU A 115 -7.03 12.18 6.91
N ALA A 116 -5.93 12.25 7.66
CA ALA A 116 -4.89 11.23 7.69
C ALA A 116 -5.06 10.36 8.94
N CYS A 117 -5.63 9.17 8.79
CA CYS A 117 -5.87 8.22 9.87
C CYS A 117 -5.20 6.84 9.66
N LEU A 118 -4.49 6.67 8.54
CA LEU A 118 -3.65 5.49 8.31
C LEU A 118 -2.24 5.72 8.84
N PRO A 119 -1.48 4.65 9.14
CA PRO A 119 -0.12 4.79 9.64
C PRO A 119 0.77 5.63 8.71
N LEU A 120 1.37 6.67 9.28
CA LEU A 120 2.18 7.66 8.55
C LEU A 120 3.56 7.12 8.16
N SER A 121 3.98 5.97 8.70
CA SER A 121 5.17 5.22 8.26
C SER A 121 5.03 4.57 6.89
N HIS A 122 3.81 4.54 6.34
CA HIS A 122 3.54 4.04 5.00
C HIS A 122 3.04 5.15 4.10
N VAL A 123 3.33 5.03 2.81
CA VAL A 123 2.93 6.01 1.80
C VAL A 123 1.41 6.24 1.77
N GLY A 124 0.60 5.23 2.11
CA GLY A 124 -0.86 5.34 2.15
C GLY A 124 -1.36 6.37 3.18
N GLY A 125 -0.71 6.47 4.34
CA GLY A 125 -1.01 7.52 5.33
C GLY A 125 -0.25 8.81 5.05
N PHE A 126 1.06 8.71 4.78
CA PHE A 126 1.93 9.86 4.59
C PHE A 126 1.49 10.75 3.41
N SER A 127 1.04 10.14 2.30
CA SER A 127 0.61 10.87 1.11
C SER A 127 -0.59 11.79 1.35
N VAL A 128 -1.42 11.54 2.36
CA VAL A 128 -2.51 12.45 2.74
C VAL A 128 -1.95 13.76 3.27
N VAL A 129 -0.91 13.69 4.12
CA VAL A 129 -0.20 14.89 4.62
C VAL A 129 0.47 15.62 3.46
N VAL A 130 1.15 14.89 2.56
CA VAL A 130 1.80 15.46 1.36
C VAL A 130 0.79 16.24 0.50
N ARG A 131 -0.35 15.64 0.16
CA ARG A 131 -1.41 16.26 -0.66
C ARG A 131 -1.95 17.53 -0.03
N ALA A 132 -2.15 17.51 1.28
CA ALA A 132 -2.64 18.66 2.01
C ALA A 132 -1.62 19.80 2.04
N LEU A 133 -0.35 19.50 2.36
CA LEU A 133 0.69 20.51 2.48
C LEU A 133 1.02 21.17 1.13
N HIS A 134 1.16 20.40 0.05
CA HIS A 134 1.51 20.96 -1.25
C HIS A 134 0.38 21.72 -1.92
N SER A 135 -0.88 21.39 -1.63
CA SER A 135 -2.03 22.10 -2.19
C SER A 135 -2.68 23.07 -1.21
N ALA A 136 -2.05 23.37 -0.06
CA ALA A 136 -2.59 24.25 0.98
C ALA A 136 -4.05 23.92 1.37
N ILE A 137 -4.36 22.62 1.44
CA ILE A 137 -5.65 22.09 1.89
C ILE A 137 -5.53 21.74 3.38
N PRO A 138 -6.50 22.12 4.23
CA PRO A 138 -6.49 21.73 5.64
C PRO A 138 -6.39 20.21 5.82
N VAL A 139 -5.62 19.78 6.81
CA VAL A 139 -5.50 18.36 7.17
C VAL A 139 -5.63 18.16 8.67
N GLU A 140 -6.39 17.14 9.03
CA GLU A 140 -6.40 16.56 10.37
C GLU A 140 -5.62 15.25 10.36
N VAL A 141 -4.77 15.04 11.36
CA VAL A 141 -3.88 13.88 11.44
C VAL A 141 -4.14 13.15 12.75
N HIS A 142 -4.51 11.87 12.66
CA HIS A 142 -4.70 10.98 13.79
C HIS A 142 -3.48 10.08 13.98
N ASP A 143 -3.28 9.58 15.21
CA ASP A 143 -2.26 8.57 15.53
C ASP A 143 -2.74 7.15 15.21
N GLY A 144 -3.21 6.96 13.97
CA GLY A 144 -3.80 5.71 13.51
C GLY A 144 -5.32 5.73 13.42
N PHE A 145 -5.88 4.57 13.08
CA PHE A 145 -7.30 4.44 12.74
C PHE A 145 -8.13 4.12 13.97
N ASP A 146 -9.06 5.01 14.28
CA ASP A 146 -10.16 4.79 15.21
C ASP A 146 -11.48 5.18 14.53
N ALA A 147 -12.47 4.28 14.54
CA ALA A 147 -13.70 4.46 13.77
C ALA A 147 -14.53 5.65 14.27
N ASP A 148 -14.62 5.83 15.59
CA ASP A 148 -15.41 6.91 16.20
C ASP A 148 -14.73 8.26 15.98
N ALA A 149 -13.40 8.32 16.10
CA ALA A 149 -12.62 9.52 15.79
C ALA A 149 -12.73 9.90 14.31
N VAL A 150 -12.66 8.93 13.39
CA VAL A 150 -12.81 9.16 11.95
C VAL A 150 -14.21 9.71 11.61
N MET A 151 -15.27 9.12 12.16
CA MET A 151 -16.64 9.61 11.96
C MET A 151 -16.87 10.99 12.61
N THR A 152 -16.20 11.27 13.72
CA THR A 152 -16.25 12.59 14.37
C THR A 152 -15.57 13.64 13.51
N ALA A 153 -14.35 13.38 13.04
CA ALA A 153 -13.62 14.26 12.12
C ALA A 153 -14.42 14.56 10.85
N ALA A 154 -15.13 13.57 10.31
CA ALA A 154 -16.01 13.74 9.15
C ALA A 154 -17.15 14.74 9.45
N ARG A 155 -17.84 14.57 10.59
CA ARG A 155 -18.90 15.50 11.04
C ARG A 155 -18.38 16.90 11.35
N GLU A 156 -17.11 17.02 11.73
CA GLU A 156 -16.40 18.28 11.97
C GLU A 156 -15.75 18.87 10.70
N GLY A 157 -16.09 18.33 9.52
CA GLY A 157 -15.79 18.94 8.23
C GLY A 157 -14.67 18.27 7.45
N ALA A 158 -14.12 17.13 7.88
CA ALA A 158 -13.25 16.35 7.02
C ALA A 158 -14.05 15.72 5.86
N THR A 159 -13.67 16.02 4.63
CA THR A 159 -14.40 15.61 3.41
C THR A 159 -13.68 14.52 2.62
N LEU A 160 -12.35 14.38 2.81
CA LEU A 160 -11.48 13.49 2.05
C LEU A 160 -10.69 12.58 2.98
N VAL A 161 -10.64 11.28 2.67
CA VAL A 161 -9.88 10.30 3.47
C VAL A 161 -9.30 9.20 2.57
N SER A 162 -8.14 8.67 2.96
CA SER A 162 -7.60 7.43 2.37
C SER A 162 -7.77 6.28 3.36
N LEU A 163 -8.30 5.15 2.90
CA LEU A 163 -8.62 3.98 3.72
C LEU A 163 -8.13 2.68 3.09
N VAL A 164 -8.10 1.63 3.93
CA VAL A 164 -8.00 0.23 3.51
C VAL A 164 -9.39 -0.43 3.64
N PRO A 165 -9.67 -1.54 2.93
CA PRO A 165 -10.99 -2.18 2.97
C PRO A 165 -11.52 -2.51 4.37
N THR A 166 -10.65 -2.95 5.27
CA THR A 166 -11.04 -3.26 6.66
C THR A 166 -11.44 -2.02 7.45
N ALA A 167 -10.88 -0.85 7.14
CA ALA A 167 -11.23 0.42 7.76
C ALA A 167 -12.55 0.96 7.20
N LEU A 168 -12.76 0.84 5.88
CA LEU A 168 -14.01 1.25 5.22
C LEU A 168 -15.24 0.53 5.83
N ASN A 169 -15.13 -0.77 6.10
CA ASN A 169 -16.22 -1.56 6.67
C ASN A 169 -16.63 -1.15 8.10
N ARG A 170 -15.86 -0.28 8.75
CA ARG A 170 -16.06 0.13 10.15
C ARG A 170 -16.64 1.54 10.29
N ILE A 171 -16.87 2.25 9.19
CA ILE A 171 -17.36 3.62 9.19
C ILE A 171 -18.57 3.78 8.26
N ASP A 172 -19.32 4.86 8.46
CA ASP A 172 -20.29 5.31 7.47
C ASP A 172 -19.57 6.07 6.34
N ALA A 173 -19.46 5.42 5.17
CA ALA A 173 -18.81 5.99 4.00
C ALA A 173 -19.52 7.25 3.47
N SER A 174 -20.81 7.46 3.76
CA SER A 174 -21.57 8.61 3.26
C SER A 174 -21.17 9.93 3.91
N LEU A 175 -20.44 9.89 5.03
CA LEU A 175 -19.93 11.09 5.71
C LEU A 175 -18.82 11.81 4.95
N PHE A 176 -18.20 11.15 3.96
CA PHE A 176 -17.10 11.71 3.18
C PHE A 176 -17.53 12.05 1.76
N ARG A 177 -17.00 13.15 1.21
CA ARG A 177 -17.19 13.51 -0.19
C ARG A 177 -16.51 12.49 -1.12
N ARG A 178 -15.27 12.11 -0.79
CA ARG A 178 -14.49 11.11 -1.55
C ARG A 178 -13.63 10.27 -0.60
N ILE A 179 -13.57 8.98 -0.87
CA ILE A 179 -12.72 8.01 -0.16
C ILE A 179 -11.80 7.36 -1.18
N LEU A 180 -10.50 7.48 -0.97
CA LEU A 180 -9.52 6.69 -1.73
C LEU A 180 -9.28 5.36 -1.02
N LEU A 181 -9.53 4.26 -1.71
CA LEU A 181 -9.42 2.91 -1.15
C LEU A 181 -8.28 2.14 -1.82
N GLY A 182 -7.30 1.68 -1.04
CA GLY A 182 -6.12 1.01 -1.59
C GLY A 182 -5.38 0.15 -0.56
N GLY A 183 -4.17 -0.30 -0.94
CA GLY A 183 -3.27 -1.08 -0.09
C GLY A 183 -3.55 -2.59 -0.04
N SER A 184 -4.69 -3.04 -0.56
CA SER A 184 -5.05 -4.46 -0.72
C SER A 184 -6.11 -4.64 -1.81
N ALA A 185 -6.61 -5.87 -1.99
CA ALA A 185 -7.71 -6.15 -2.91
C ALA A 185 -8.94 -5.30 -2.57
N VAL A 186 -9.42 -4.53 -3.53
CA VAL A 186 -10.57 -3.63 -3.38
C VAL A 186 -11.86 -4.38 -3.77
N PRO A 187 -12.93 -4.29 -2.95
CA PRO A 187 -14.23 -4.85 -3.30
C PRO A 187 -14.77 -4.32 -4.64
N LYS A 188 -15.39 -5.20 -5.43
CA LYS A 188 -16.06 -4.82 -6.69
C LYS A 188 -17.25 -3.91 -6.42
N GLU A 189 -18.10 -4.31 -5.48
CA GLU A 189 -19.23 -3.52 -5.01
C GLU A 189 -18.75 -2.58 -3.91
N ARG A 190 -18.96 -1.28 -4.12
CA ARG A 190 -18.59 -0.21 -3.18
C ARG A 190 -19.43 1.04 -3.46
N PRO A 191 -19.63 1.92 -2.47
CA PRO A 191 -20.30 3.20 -2.67
C PRO A 191 -19.63 4.05 -3.77
N GLU A 192 -20.39 4.89 -4.47
CA GLU A 192 -19.90 5.70 -5.60
C GLU A 192 -18.79 6.69 -5.21
N ASN A 193 -18.82 7.19 -3.97
CA ASN A 193 -17.78 8.07 -3.44
C ASN A 193 -16.49 7.32 -3.05
N VAL A 194 -16.44 5.98 -3.17
CA VAL A 194 -15.26 5.16 -2.89
C VAL A 194 -14.52 4.80 -4.18
N ILE A 195 -13.33 5.35 -4.33
CA ILE A 195 -12.48 5.22 -5.50
C ILE A 195 -11.44 4.13 -5.23
N ALA A 196 -11.45 3.08 -6.04
CA ALA A 196 -10.41 2.06 -5.98
C ALA A 196 -9.10 2.63 -6.51
N THR A 197 -8.01 2.42 -5.80
CA THR A 197 -6.68 2.94 -6.19
C THR A 197 -5.69 1.80 -6.38
N TYR A 198 -4.86 1.93 -7.41
CA TYR A 198 -3.65 1.13 -7.60
C TYR A 198 -2.43 2.03 -7.58
N GLY A 199 -1.40 1.59 -6.88
CA GLY A 199 -0.11 2.24 -6.72
C GLY A 199 0.68 1.56 -5.61
N MET A 200 1.86 2.09 -5.34
CA MET A 200 2.81 1.51 -4.40
C MET A 200 3.69 2.60 -3.78
N THR A 201 4.60 2.20 -2.91
CA THR A 201 5.56 3.13 -2.30
C THR A 201 6.40 3.82 -3.38
N GLU A 202 6.83 3.08 -4.39
CA GLU A 202 7.64 3.55 -5.51
C GLU A 202 6.94 4.58 -6.40
N THR A 203 5.62 4.76 -6.27
CA THR A 203 4.86 5.77 -7.03
C THR A 203 4.37 6.93 -6.17
N GLY A 204 4.83 7.03 -4.91
CA GLY A 204 4.48 8.12 -3.99
C GLY A 204 3.04 8.13 -3.48
N SER A 205 2.13 7.34 -4.09
CA SER A 205 0.85 6.82 -3.59
C SER A 205 0.12 6.11 -4.75
N GLY A 206 -1.21 6.13 -4.79
CA GLY A 206 -2.00 5.67 -5.94
C GLY A 206 -1.75 6.51 -7.21
N ILE A 207 -1.71 5.85 -8.35
CA ILE A 207 -1.52 6.43 -9.70
C ILE A 207 -2.58 5.99 -10.72
N VAL A 208 -3.43 5.03 -10.36
CA VAL A 208 -4.52 4.53 -11.21
C VAL A 208 -5.79 4.43 -10.39
N TYR A 209 -6.83 5.17 -10.76
CA TYR A 209 -8.05 5.33 -9.98
C TYR A 209 -9.24 4.77 -10.77
N ASN A 210 -9.97 3.83 -10.16
CA ASN A 210 -11.01 3.02 -10.81
C ASN A 210 -10.54 2.38 -12.13
N GLY A 211 -9.27 1.97 -12.20
CA GLY A 211 -8.66 1.37 -13.38
C GLY A 211 -8.13 2.38 -14.40
N HIS A 212 -8.39 3.68 -14.24
CA HIS A 212 -7.91 4.71 -15.15
C HIS A 212 -6.61 5.37 -14.63
N PRO A 213 -5.56 5.50 -15.45
CA PRO A 213 -4.34 6.21 -15.05
C PRO A 213 -4.63 7.69 -14.76
N LEU A 214 -3.99 8.23 -13.73
CA LEU A 214 -3.99 9.67 -13.45
C LEU A 214 -3.22 10.44 -14.54
N GLN A 215 -3.40 11.76 -14.58
CA GLN A 215 -2.68 12.62 -15.52
C GLN A 215 -1.16 12.42 -15.41
N GLY A 216 -0.50 12.23 -16.56
CA GLY A 216 0.95 12.01 -16.63
C GLY A 216 1.39 10.57 -16.33
N VAL A 217 0.46 9.65 -16.09
CA VAL A 217 0.76 8.23 -15.88
C VAL A 217 0.64 7.46 -17.19
N GLU A 218 1.74 6.85 -17.60
CA GLU A 218 1.78 5.92 -18.72
C GLU A 218 1.91 4.49 -18.17
N LEU A 219 1.16 3.57 -18.79
CA LEU A 219 1.13 2.16 -18.44
C LEU A 219 1.38 1.31 -19.69
N ARG A 220 2.11 0.21 -19.51
CA ARG A 220 2.15 -0.87 -20.49
C ARG A 220 2.18 -2.22 -19.78
N VAL A 221 1.80 -3.27 -20.50
CA VAL A 221 1.95 -4.66 -20.03
C VAL A 221 2.94 -5.37 -20.92
N VAL A 222 4.00 -5.92 -20.33
CA VAL A 222 5.04 -6.68 -21.03
C VAL A 222 5.21 -8.01 -20.34
N ARG A 223 4.90 -9.11 -21.03
CA ARG A 223 4.93 -10.48 -20.45
C ARG A 223 4.13 -10.55 -19.14
N ASP A 224 2.89 -10.07 -19.20
CA ASP A 224 1.93 -9.95 -18.09
C ASP A 224 2.32 -8.97 -16.96
N GLU A 225 3.53 -8.41 -16.97
CA GLU A 225 3.96 -7.44 -15.96
C GLU A 225 3.50 -6.02 -16.31
N VAL A 226 2.86 -5.35 -15.35
CA VAL A 226 2.54 -3.93 -15.42
C VAL A 226 3.82 -3.12 -15.26
N GLN A 227 4.13 -2.31 -16.26
CA GLN A 227 5.23 -1.36 -16.22
C GLN A 227 4.71 0.07 -16.22
N ILE A 228 5.36 0.93 -15.44
CA ILE A 228 4.90 2.28 -15.14
C ILE A 228 5.94 3.29 -15.62
N ARG A 229 5.49 4.38 -16.24
CA ARG A 229 6.30 5.57 -16.47
C ARG A 229 5.47 6.80 -16.10
N CYS A 230 5.91 7.55 -15.11
CA CYS A 230 5.20 8.74 -14.63
C CYS A 230 6.14 9.65 -13.82
N PRO A 231 5.80 10.94 -13.65
CA PRO A 231 6.59 11.87 -12.84
C PRO A 231 6.58 11.54 -11.34
N MET A 232 5.65 10.69 -10.88
CA MET A 232 5.51 10.30 -9.47
C MET A 232 6.47 9.17 -9.05
N LEU A 233 7.25 8.62 -9.98
CA LEU A 233 8.17 7.54 -9.66
C LEU A 233 9.26 8.02 -8.72
N PHE A 234 9.54 7.19 -7.72
CA PHE A 234 10.71 7.27 -6.88
C PHE A 234 12.00 7.41 -7.70
N ARG A 235 13.01 8.06 -7.13
CA ARG A 235 14.29 8.27 -7.79
C ARG A 235 15.14 6.99 -7.80
N CYS A 236 15.22 6.32 -6.66
CA CYS A 236 16.00 5.09 -6.50
C CYS A 236 15.65 4.37 -5.20
N TYR A 237 16.17 3.16 -5.05
CA TYR A 237 16.28 2.53 -3.73
C TYR A 237 17.54 3.01 -2.98
N ARG A 238 17.42 3.13 -1.67
CA ARG A 238 18.46 3.65 -0.78
C ARG A 238 19.69 2.74 -0.67
N ASN A 239 19.53 1.44 -0.93
CA ASN A 239 20.61 0.46 -0.98
C ASN A 239 21.35 0.43 -2.34
N GLY A 240 20.94 1.25 -3.30
CA GLY A 240 21.51 1.30 -4.64
C GLY A 240 20.81 0.37 -5.63
N GLY A 241 21.00 0.66 -6.92
CA GLY A 241 20.36 -0.04 -8.04
C GLY A 241 19.49 0.89 -8.86
N ASP A 242 19.58 0.76 -10.17
CA ASP A 242 18.66 1.38 -11.12
C ASP A 242 17.50 0.38 -11.35
N PRO A 243 16.30 0.67 -10.84
CA PRO A 243 15.16 -0.22 -10.97
C PRO A 243 14.48 -0.09 -12.34
N PHE A 244 14.90 0.85 -13.17
CA PHE A 244 14.25 1.14 -14.44
C PHE A 244 14.82 0.29 -15.57
N THR A 245 13.97 0.01 -16.56
CA THR A 245 14.41 -0.54 -17.84
C THR A 245 15.22 0.51 -18.61
N LYS A 246 15.98 0.07 -19.62
CA LYS A 246 16.78 0.97 -20.47
C LYS A 246 15.96 2.06 -21.19
N ASP A 247 14.67 1.81 -21.40
CA ASP A 247 13.72 2.74 -22.01
C ASP A 247 12.88 3.53 -20.98
N GLY A 248 13.28 3.52 -19.71
CA GLY A 248 12.75 4.39 -18.66
C GLY A 248 11.44 3.94 -18.02
N TRP A 249 11.12 2.65 -18.05
CA TRP A 249 9.95 2.08 -17.41
C TRP A 249 10.30 1.42 -16.08
N TYR A 250 9.43 1.55 -15.09
CA TYR A 250 9.54 0.84 -13.83
C TYR A 250 8.76 -0.48 -13.89
N PRO A 251 9.42 -1.65 -13.80
CA PRO A 251 8.76 -2.94 -13.64
C PRO A 251 8.19 -3.05 -12.22
N SER A 252 6.86 -3.08 -12.12
CA SER A 252 6.18 -3.05 -10.81
C SER A 252 6.27 -4.37 -10.03
N GLY A 253 6.56 -5.48 -10.72
CA GLY A 253 6.39 -6.83 -10.22
C GLY A 253 4.93 -7.25 -10.01
N ASP A 254 3.96 -6.44 -10.46
CA ASP A 254 2.54 -6.78 -10.45
C ASP A 254 2.10 -7.26 -11.83
N SER A 255 1.29 -8.32 -11.83
CA SER A 255 0.64 -8.86 -13.03
C SER A 255 -0.64 -8.11 -13.35
N GLY A 256 -0.91 -7.89 -14.63
CA GLY A 256 -2.14 -7.24 -15.05
C GLY A 256 -2.38 -7.26 -16.56
N SER A 257 -3.48 -6.62 -16.96
CA SER A 257 -3.80 -6.35 -18.36
C SER A 257 -4.30 -4.92 -18.53
N LEU A 258 -4.18 -4.40 -19.74
CA LEU A 258 -4.68 -3.10 -20.14
C LEU A 258 -5.71 -3.31 -21.26
N SER A 259 -6.92 -2.78 -21.09
CA SER A 259 -7.94 -2.82 -22.15
C SER A 259 -7.56 -1.88 -23.30
N SER A 260 -8.25 -2.01 -24.44
CA SER A 260 -8.13 -1.06 -25.55
C SER A 260 -8.50 0.38 -25.19
N GLU A 261 -9.24 0.58 -24.09
CA GLU A 261 -9.62 1.88 -23.55
C GLU A 261 -8.64 2.39 -22.48
N GLY A 262 -7.53 1.68 -22.25
CA GLY A 262 -6.53 2.06 -21.25
C GLY A 262 -6.93 1.75 -19.80
N VAL A 263 -7.92 0.87 -19.58
CA VAL A 263 -8.33 0.45 -18.23
C VAL A 263 -7.43 -0.66 -17.74
N LEU A 264 -6.75 -0.43 -16.62
CA LEU A 264 -5.86 -1.39 -15.97
C LEU A 264 -6.65 -2.36 -15.08
N SER A 265 -6.39 -3.65 -15.27
CA SER A 265 -6.78 -4.71 -14.33
C SER A 265 -5.53 -5.35 -13.73
N VAL A 266 -5.41 -5.35 -12.40
CA VAL A 266 -4.28 -5.97 -11.68
C VAL A 266 -4.72 -7.30 -11.08
N TYR A 267 -3.93 -8.34 -11.30
CA TYR A 267 -4.23 -9.71 -10.89
C TYR A 267 -3.52 -10.13 -9.61
N GLY A 268 -2.34 -9.59 -9.33
CA GLY A 268 -1.55 -9.91 -8.15
C GLY A 268 -0.07 -9.66 -8.34
N ARG A 269 0.76 -10.08 -7.38
CA ARG A 269 2.22 -10.02 -7.50
C ARG A 269 2.71 -11.18 -8.35
N MET A 270 3.59 -10.93 -9.31
CA MET A 270 4.21 -11.97 -10.13
C MET A 270 4.90 -13.05 -9.28
N GLY A 271 5.53 -12.65 -8.18
CA GLY A 271 6.18 -13.58 -7.24
C GLY A 271 5.21 -14.39 -6.36
N ASP A 272 3.93 -14.04 -6.32
CA ASP A 272 2.90 -14.81 -5.62
C ASP A 272 2.20 -15.81 -6.57
N MET A 273 2.54 -15.81 -7.88
CA MET A 273 1.92 -16.71 -8.86
C MET A 273 2.31 -18.16 -8.56
N ILE A 274 1.32 -19.04 -8.50
CA ILE A 274 1.51 -20.48 -8.31
C ILE A 274 1.55 -21.12 -9.69
N ILE A 275 2.58 -21.93 -9.97
CA ILE A 275 2.68 -22.69 -11.23
C ILE A 275 2.43 -24.17 -10.92
N THR A 276 1.25 -24.67 -11.27
CA THR A 276 0.83 -26.05 -11.00
C THR A 276 0.60 -26.80 -12.30
N GLY A 277 1.41 -27.82 -12.60
CA GLY A 277 1.28 -28.60 -13.84
C GLY A 277 1.48 -27.80 -15.13
N GLY A 278 2.22 -26.69 -15.06
CA GLY A 278 2.39 -25.77 -16.18
C GLY A 278 1.29 -24.70 -16.31
N GLU A 279 0.30 -24.70 -15.42
CA GLU A 279 -0.79 -23.72 -15.40
C GLU A 279 -0.53 -22.62 -14.36
N ASN A 280 -0.83 -21.38 -14.73
CA ASN A 280 -0.68 -20.21 -13.86
C ASN A 280 -1.93 -20.00 -13.01
N VAL A 281 -1.76 -20.03 -11.69
CA VAL A 281 -2.82 -19.78 -10.72
C VAL A 281 -2.49 -18.52 -9.92
N TRP A 282 -3.38 -17.53 -10.00
CA TRP A 282 -3.30 -16.31 -9.20
C TRP A 282 -4.02 -16.51 -7.87
N PRO A 283 -3.32 -16.44 -6.71
CA PRO A 283 -3.93 -16.64 -5.41
C PRO A 283 -5.19 -15.81 -5.17
N VAL A 284 -5.17 -14.53 -5.54
CA VAL A 284 -6.27 -13.58 -5.32
C VAL A 284 -7.54 -14.00 -6.07
N ALA A 285 -7.42 -14.63 -7.24
CA ALA A 285 -8.57 -15.13 -7.97
C ALA A 285 -9.24 -16.28 -7.22
N VAL A 286 -8.43 -17.21 -6.69
CA VAL A 286 -8.91 -18.36 -5.90
C VAL A 286 -9.49 -17.90 -4.57
N GLU A 287 -8.81 -17.00 -3.85
CA GLU A 287 -9.25 -16.40 -2.59
C GLU A 287 -10.66 -15.81 -2.71
N ARG A 288 -10.94 -15.06 -3.79
CA ARG A 288 -12.27 -14.46 -4.05
C ARG A 288 -13.38 -15.51 -4.21
N SER A 289 -13.06 -16.67 -4.77
CA SER A 289 -14.03 -17.77 -4.86
C SER A 289 -14.24 -18.43 -3.50
N LEU A 290 -13.18 -18.56 -2.71
CA LEU A 290 -13.23 -19.13 -1.36
C LEU A 290 -13.94 -18.23 -0.34
N GLU A 291 -13.88 -16.90 -0.49
CA GLU A 291 -14.61 -15.93 0.35
C GLU A 291 -16.13 -16.14 0.32
N LYS A 292 -16.66 -16.82 -0.71
CA LYS A 292 -18.09 -17.15 -0.83
C LYS A 292 -18.48 -18.43 -0.09
N VAL A 293 -17.52 -19.22 0.38
CA VAL A 293 -17.77 -20.50 1.03
C VAL A 293 -18.20 -20.26 2.48
N THR A 294 -19.35 -20.85 2.86
CA THR A 294 -19.87 -20.76 4.23
C THR A 294 -18.80 -21.19 5.25
N HIS A 295 -18.64 -20.37 6.29
CA HIS A 295 -17.64 -20.52 7.35
C HIS A 295 -16.18 -20.28 6.98
N VAL A 296 -15.86 -19.79 5.77
CA VAL A 296 -14.56 -19.13 5.53
C VAL A 296 -14.66 -17.71 6.08
N GLN A 297 -13.90 -17.39 7.13
CA GLN A 297 -13.82 -16.01 7.65
C GLN A 297 -12.72 -15.23 6.94
N GLU A 298 -11.56 -15.84 6.79
CA GLU A 298 -10.43 -15.32 6.04
C GLU A 298 -9.76 -16.48 5.30
N CYS A 299 -9.19 -16.22 4.13
CA CYS A 299 -8.34 -17.18 3.45
C CYS A 299 -7.15 -16.50 2.80
N ALA A 300 -6.06 -17.26 2.66
CA ALA A 300 -4.94 -16.96 1.80
C ALA A 300 -4.64 -18.19 0.95
N VAL A 301 -4.27 -17.98 -0.30
CA VAL A 301 -3.87 -19.06 -1.20
C VAL A 301 -2.37 -18.99 -1.45
N VAL A 302 -1.70 -20.14 -1.33
CA VAL A 302 -0.24 -20.27 -1.46
C VAL A 302 0.11 -21.49 -2.30
N GLY A 303 1.25 -21.40 -2.99
CA GLY A 303 1.87 -22.54 -3.64
C GLY A 303 2.66 -23.34 -2.62
N ARG A 304 2.52 -24.67 -2.65
CA ARG A 304 3.41 -25.59 -1.92
C ARG A 304 4.17 -26.45 -2.92
N PRO A 305 5.48 -26.69 -2.73
CA PRO A 305 6.25 -27.57 -3.59
C PRO A 305 5.62 -28.96 -3.67
N ASP A 306 5.52 -29.50 -4.88
CA ASP A 306 4.99 -30.83 -5.15
C ASP A 306 5.85 -31.54 -6.22
N PRO A 307 6.27 -32.79 -5.99
CA PRO A 307 7.15 -33.51 -6.92
C PRO A 307 6.56 -33.77 -8.32
N GLU A 308 5.24 -33.85 -8.44
CA GLU A 308 4.54 -34.14 -9.70
C GLU A 308 4.15 -32.84 -10.42
N TRP A 309 3.68 -31.84 -9.68
CA TRP A 309 3.07 -30.63 -10.24
C TRP A 309 3.98 -29.39 -10.21
N GLY A 310 5.17 -29.50 -9.61
CA GLY A 310 6.04 -28.36 -9.30
C GLY A 310 5.54 -27.64 -8.05
N GLU A 311 4.34 -27.06 -8.14
CA GLU A 311 3.58 -26.58 -7.00
C GLU A 311 2.14 -27.11 -7.01
N VAL A 312 1.52 -27.17 -5.83
CA VAL A 312 0.07 -27.36 -5.67
C VAL A 312 -0.55 -26.18 -4.95
N VAL A 313 -1.79 -25.87 -5.32
CA VAL A 313 -2.59 -24.81 -4.70
C VAL A 313 -3.05 -25.26 -3.32
N VAL A 314 -2.70 -24.51 -2.28
CA VAL A 314 -3.13 -24.75 -0.90
C VAL A 314 -3.91 -23.55 -0.37
N ALA A 315 -5.08 -23.83 0.23
CA ALA A 315 -5.87 -22.82 0.91
C ALA A 315 -5.52 -22.80 2.41
N VAL A 316 -5.04 -21.66 2.91
CA VAL A 316 -4.83 -21.42 4.34
C VAL A 316 -6.04 -20.65 4.87
N VAL A 317 -6.81 -21.23 5.78
CA VAL A 317 -8.16 -20.76 6.14
C VAL A 317 -8.29 -20.48 7.64
N VAL A 318 -8.83 -19.30 7.96
CA VAL A 318 -9.44 -19.02 9.26
C VAL A 318 -10.91 -19.41 9.16
N ALA A 319 -11.28 -20.45 9.90
CA ALA A 319 -12.63 -20.98 9.89
C ALA A 319 -13.52 -20.25 10.90
N GLY A 320 -14.81 -20.15 10.58
CA GLY A 320 -15.84 -19.67 11.50
C GLY A 320 -16.28 -20.76 12.47
N ALA A 321 -17.59 -20.84 12.72
CA ALA A 321 -18.17 -21.83 13.64
C ALA A 321 -17.83 -23.29 13.28
N GLN A 322 -17.56 -23.58 12.00
CA GLN A 322 -17.22 -24.91 11.50
C GLN A 322 -16.12 -24.82 10.45
N ARG A 323 -15.35 -25.90 10.28
CA ARG A 323 -14.31 -26.02 9.24
C ARG A 323 -14.94 -26.41 7.89
N PRO A 324 -14.86 -25.57 6.84
CA PRO A 324 -15.39 -25.90 5.51
C PRO A 324 -14.70 -27.12 4.90
N SER A 325 -15.42 -28.06 4.27
CA SER A 325 -14.73 -29.20 3.66
C SER A 325 -13.89 -28.78 2.44
N LEU A 326 -12.78 -29.51 2.20
CA LEU A 326 -11.97 -29.31 0.98
C LEU A 326 -12.83 -29.42 -0.28
N GLU A 327 -13.78 -30.34 -0.31
CA GLU A 327 -14.72 -30.51 -1.42
C GLU A 327 -15.54 -29.23 -1.67
N ALA A 328 -16.12 -28.64 -0.61
CA ALA A 328 -16.91 -27.41 -0.74
C ALA A 328 -16.07 -26.25 -1.29
N MET A 329 -14.81 -26.12 -0.84
CA MET A 329 -13.87 -25.12 -1.35
C MET A 329 -13.51 -25.38 -2.82
N ARG A 330 -13.29 -26.63 -3.20
CA ARG A 330 -13.00 -27.00 -4.59
C ARG A 330 -14.18 -26.70 -5.51
N GLU A 331 -15.40 -27.01 -5.09
CA GLU A 331 -16.60 -26.73 -5.88
C GLU A 331 -16.80 -25.21 -6.08
N ALA A 332 -16.66 -24.41 -5.02
CA ALA A 332 -16.78 -22.95 -5.13
C ALA A 332 -15.75 -22.32 -6.09
N VAL A 333 -14.53 -22.86 -6.14
CA VAL A 333 -13.53 -22.41 -7.12
C VAL A 333 -13.94 -22.79 -8.54
N LYS A 334 -14.41 -24.02 -8.76
CA LYS A 334 -14.81 -24.53 -10.08
C LYS A 334 -16.03 -23.83 -10.66
N GLU A 335 -16.86 -23.17 -9.84
CA GLU A 335 -17.97 -22.33 -10.33
C GLU A 335 -17.50 -21.16 -11.20
N SER A 336 -16.25 -20.71 -11.03
CA SER A 336 -15.77 -19.46 -11.64
C SER A 336 -14.37 -19.53 -12.23
N LEU A 337 -13.61 -20.58 -11.92
CA LEU A 337 -12.22 -20.77 -12.35
C LEU A 337 -12.00 -22.21 -12.86
N PRO A 338 -10.99 -22.43 -13.72
CA PRO A 338 -10.61 -23.78 -14.13
C PRO A 338 -10.29 -24.71 -12.95
N ALA A 339 -10.50 -26.01 -13.13
CA ALA A 339 -10.32 -27.01 -12.06
C ALA A 339 -8.91 -27.08 -11.47
N PHE A 340 -7.86 -26.69 -12.23
CA PHE A 340 -6.50 -26.64 -11.73
C PHE A 340 -6.27 -25.52 -10.70
N CYS A 341 -7.14 -24.50 -10.64
CA CYS A 341 -7.10 -23.46 -9.62
C CYS A 341 -7.63 -23.93 -8.26
N ALA A 342 -8.37 -25.04 -8.22
CA ALA A 342 -9.01 -25.52 -7.00
C ALA A 342 -7.97 -26.08 -6.01
N PRO A 343 -8.05 -25.75 -4.71
CA PRO A 343 -7.06 -26.20 -3.74
C PRO A 343 -6.94 -27.73 -3.70
N ARG A 344 -5.71 -28.23 -3.57
CA ARG A 344 -5.42 -29.66 -3.33
C ARG A 344 -5.47 -30.03 -1.86
N SER A 345 -5.23 -29.06 -0.97
CA SER A 345 -5.35 -29.21 0.47
C SER A 345 -5.79 -27.91 1.13
N VAL A 346 -6.23 -28.04 2.39
CA VAL A 346 -6.55 -26.91 3.25
C VAL A 346 -5.75 -27.01 4.55
N GLU A 347 -5.17 -25.89 4.95
CA GLU A 347 -4.48 -25.68 6.22
C GLU A 347 -5.33 -24.75 7.08
N TYR A 348 -5.65 -25.14 8.32
CA TYR A 348 -6.44 -24.30 9.22
C TYR A 348 -5.55 -23.56 10.20
N VAL A 349 -5.75 -22.24 10.30
CA VAL A 349 -5.02 -21.36 11.22
C VAL A 349 -5.98 -20.54 12.06
N GLU A 350 -5.51 -20.09 13.22
CA GLU A 350 -6.28 -19.18 14.08
C GLU A 350 -6.34 -17.75 13.51
N LYS A 351 -5.28 -17.32 12.83
CA LYS A 351 -5.18 -16.00 12.19
C LYS A 351 -4.19 -16.02 11.03
N LEU A 352 -4.40 -15.18 10.04
CA LEU A 352 -3.44 -14.95 8.96
C LEU A 352 -2.41 -13.88 9.37
N PRO A 353 -1.12 -14.03 9.01
CA PRO A 353 -0.11 -13.00 9.24
C PRO A 353 -0.40 -11.79 8.36
N ARG A 354 -0.46 -10.60 8.96
CA ARG A 354 -0.79 -9.35 8.27
C ARG A 354 0.22 -8.26 8.61
N THR A 355 0.53 -7.45 7.61
CA THR A 355 1.20 -6.17 7.81
C THR A 355 0.34 -5.24 8.62
N ALA A 356 0.95 -4.14 9.04
CA ALA A 356 0.31 -3.13 9.85
C ALA A 356 -0.74 -2.28 9.08
N LEU A 357 -0.83 -2.44 7.75
CA LEU A 357 -1.93 -1.96 6.89
C LEU A 357 -3.00 -3.03 6.62
N GLY A 358 -2.91 -4.20 7.27
CA GLY A 358 -3.84 -5.31 7.10
C GLY A 358 -3.58 -6.18 5.87
N LYS A 359 -2.53 -5.94 5.06
CA LYS A 359 -2.17 -6.81 3.92
C LYS A 359 -1.61 -8.14 4.42
N ILE A 360 -2.08 -9.27 3.87
CA ILE A 360 -1.57 -10.62 4.18
C ILE A 360 -0.08 -10.73 3.81
N GLN A 361 0.72 -11.33 4.69
CA GLN A 361 2.14 -11.62 4.46
C GLN A 361 2.33 -13.08 4.03
N ARG A 362 2.08 -13.38 2.74
CA ARG A 362 2.10 -14.75 2.20
C ARG A 362 3.42 -15.51 2.40
N HIS A 363 4.56 -14.82 2.43
CA HIS A 363 5.86 -15.45 2.68
C HIS A 363 6.04 -16.01 4.10
N LEU A 364 5.14 -15.65 5.03
CA LEU A 364 5.11 -16.19 6.39
C LEU A 364 4.16 -17.39 6.53
N LEU A 365 3.49 -17.77 5.44
CA LEU A 365 2.55 -18.90 5.41
C LEU A 365 3.21 -20.18 4.95
#